data_AF-A0A0F9SB50-F1
#
_entry.id   AF-A0A0F9SB50-F1
#
_cell.length_a   1.000
_cell.length_b   1.000
_cell.length_c   1.000
_cell.angle_alpha   90.00
_cell.angle_beta   90.00
_cell.angle_gamma   90.00
#
_symmetry.space_group_name_H-M   'P 1'
#
loop_
_entity.id
_entity.type
_entity.pdbx_description
1 polymer ?
#
loop_
_entity_poly.entity_id
_entity_poly.type
_entity_poly.pdbx_seq_one_letter_code
_entity_poly.pdbx_strand_id
1 'polypeptide(L)'
;MAWSELTARPEVNKIFRKLKLKYTLRRILEASGYTIQILHESELSIPTVVEILALFPDFIYVEFVPNTPFAEEATGDTYNYKGD
;
A
#
# COMPACT_ATOMS: atom_id res chain seq x y z
N MET A 1 -15.69 -12.06 2.08
CA MET A 1 -14.57 -12.33 1.16
C MET A 1 -13.32 -11.76 1.80
N ALA A 2 -12.37 -12.63 2.16
CA ALA A 2 -11.13 -12.21 2.79
C ALA A 2 -10.30 -11.44 1.76
N TRP A 3 -9.90 -10.22 2.10
CA TRP A 3 -8.81 -9.56 1.39
C TRP A 3 -7.61 -10.49 1.32
N SER A 4 -6.99 -10.57 0.15
CA SER A 4 -5.70 -11.21 0.01
C SER A 4 -4.74 -10.26 -0.68
N GLU A 5 -3.48 -10.27 -0.24
CA GLU A 5 -2.37 -9.61 -0.92
C GLU A 5 -2.29 -10.01 -2.40
N LEU A 6 -2.87 -11.14 -2.80
CA LEU A 6 -2.91 -11.59 -4.20
C LEU A 6 -3.88 -10.79 -5.07
N THR A 7 -4.84 -10.08 -4.47
CA THR A 7 -5.90 -9.33 -5.21
C THR A 7 -5.72 -7.82 -5.14
N ALA A 8 -5.44 -7.26 -3.96
CA ALA A 8 -5.25 -5.81 -3.83
C ALA A 8 -3.90 -5.34 -4.38
N ARG A 9 -2.81 -6.08 -4.13
CA ARG A 9 -1.44 -5.67 -4.51
C ARG A 9 -1.27 -5.46 -6.02
N PRO A 10 -1.76 -6.32 -6.93
CA PRO A 10 -1.64 -6.07 -8.36
C PRO A 10 -2.35 -4.79 -8.80
N GLU A 11 -3.49 -4.44 -8.20
CA GLU A 11 -4.21 -3.21 -8.53
C GLU A 11 -3.49 -1.97 -7.97
N VAL A 12 -2.98 -2.04 -6.74
CA VAL A 12 -2.12 -0.97 -6.18
C VAL A 12 -0.88 -0.76 -7.07
N ASN A 13 -0.22 -1.84 -7.52
CA ASN A 13 0.90 -1.76 -8.47
C ASN A 13 0.50 -1.01 -9.75
N LYS A 14 -0.67 -1.27 -10.34
CA LYS A 14 -1.14 -0.56 -11.55
C LYS A 14 -1.32 0.94 -11.30
N ILE A 15 -1.85 1.32 -10.15
CA ILE A 15 -2.05 2.74 -9.78
C ILE A 15 -0.69 3.43 -9.67
N PHE A 16 0.22 2.88 -8.86
CA PHE A 16 1.56 3.44 -8.66
C PHE A 16 2.40 3.46 -9.95
N ARG A 17 2.22 2.46 -10.82
CA ARG A 17 2.84 2.45 -12.16
C ARG A 17 2.39 3.63 -13.02
N LYS A 18 1.08 3.92 -13.07
CA LYS A 18 0.55 5.07 -13.82
C LYS A 18 1.10 6.39 -13.29
N LEU A 19 1.30 6.47 -11.98
CA LEU A 19 1.85 7.64 -11.31
C LEU A 19 3.38 7.75 -11.44
N LYS A 20 4.06 6.70 -11.91
CA LYS A 20 5.53 6.58 -11.93
C LYS A 20 6.15 6.79 -10.54
N LEU A 21 5.49 6.26 -9.52
CA LEU A 21 5.92 6.34 -8.12
C LEU A 21 6.27 4.95 -7.60
N LYS A 22 7.23 4.90 -6.69
CA LYS A 22 7.51 3.69 -5.92
C LYS A 22 6.72 3.69 -4.63
N TYR A 23 6.45 2.49 -4.13
CA TYR A 23 5.85 2.32 -2.83
C TYR A 23 6.32 1.05 -2.14
N THR A 24 6.19 1.06 -0.82
CA THR A 24 6.35 -0.09 0.04
C THR A 24 5.01 -0.35 0.73
N LEU A 25 4.54 -1.58 0.67
CA LEU A 25 3.39 -2.04 1.45
C LEU A 25 3.91 -2.81 2.65
N ARG A 26 3.49 -2.43 3.84
CA ARG A 26 3.82 -3.11 5.08
C ARG A 26 2.54 -3.56 5.76
N ARG A 27 2.51 -4.82 6.19
CA ARG A 27 1.46 -5.33 7.07
C ARG A 27 1.92 -5.23 8.51
N ILE A 28 1.12 -4.61 9.36
CA ILE A 28 1.37 -4.50 10.80
C ILE A 28 0.26 -5.25 11.52
N LEU A 29 0.65 -6.23 12.34
CA LEU A 29 -0.28 -6.88 13.27
C LEU A 29 -0.36 -6.04 14.55
N GLU A 30 -1.56 -5.58 14.87
CA GLU A 30 -1.89 -4.86 16.09
C GLU A 30 -2.83 -5.68 16.97
N ALA A 31 -2.97 -5.29 18.24
CA ALA A 31 -3.84 -5.99 19.18
C ALA A 31 -5.33 -6.00 18.75
N SER A 32 -5.75 -5.04 17.93
CA SER A 32 -7.12 -4.86 17.42
C SER A 32 -7.34 -5.42 16.01
N GLY A 33 -6.30 -5.86 15.30
CA GLY A 33 -6.42 -6.32 13.92
C GLY A 33 -5.14 -6.15 13.10
N TYR A 34 -5.29 -5.99 11.78
CA TYR A 34 -4.17 -5.73 10.87
C TYR A 34 -4.30 -4.34 10.24
N THR A 35 -3.21 -3.60 10.28
CA THR A 35 -3.05 -2.32 9.57
C THR A 35 -2.19 -2.54 8.32
N ILE A 36 -2.59 -1.94 7.20
CA ILE A 36 -1.79 -1.89 5.98
C ILE A 36 -1.19 -0.50 5.83
N GLN A 37 0.13 -0.39 5.93
CA GLN A 37 0.86 0.83 5.63
C GLN A 37 1.29 0.84 4.18
N ILE A 38 0.99 1.93 3.47
CA ILE A 38 1.49 2.21 2.13
C ILE A 38 2.43 3.41 2.25
N LEU A 39 3.73 3.14 2.19
CA LEU A 39 4.77 4.15 2.23
C LEU A 39 5.12 4.53 0.79
N HIS A 40 5.11 5.82 0.45
CA HIS A 40 5.25 6.26 -0.93
C HIS A 40 6.09 7.55 -1.06
N GLU A 41 6.72 7.72 -2.23
CA GLU A 41 7.75 8.75 -2.45
C GLU A 41 7.22 10.19 -2.51
N SER A 42 5.91 10.41 -2.74
CA SER A 42 5.32 11.75 -2.88
C SER A 42 3.86 11.78 -2.44
N GLU A 43 3.31 12.97 -2.18
CA GLU A 43 1.89 13.13 -1.84
C GLU A 43 0.97 12.56 -2.93
N LEU A 44 -0.05 11.79 -2.50
CA LEU A 44 -1.08 11.28 -3.39
C LEU A 44 -2.27 12.24 -3.44
N SER A 45 -2.90 12.35 -4.60
CA SER A 45 -4.16 13.07 -4.71
C SER A 45 -5.27 12.35 -3.94
N ILE A 46 -6.23 13.10 -3.39
CA ILE A 46 -7.40 12.52 -2.70
C ILE A 46 -8.12 11.47 -3.58
N PRO A 47 -8.36 11.69 -4.89
CA PRO A 47 -8.94 10.67 -5.76
C PRO A 47 -8.13 9.37 -5.81
N THR A 48 -6.80 9.47 -5.86
CA THR A 48 -5.91 8.29 -5.82
C THR A 48 -6.02 7.53 -4.51
N VAL A 49 -6.07 8.25 -3.38
CA VAL A 49 -6.23 7.65 -2.05
C VAL A 49 -7.56 6.88 -1.99
N VAL A 50 -8.66 7.46 -2.48
CA VAL A 50 -9.97 6.80 -2.52
C VAL A 50 -9.97 5.57 -3.44
N GLU A 51 -9.33 5.66 -4.61
CA GLU A 51 -9.18 4.52 -5.53
C GLU A 51 -8.44 3.36 -4.87
N ILE A 52 -7.35 3.64 -4.14
CA ILE A 52 -6.58 2.63 -3.42
C ILE A 52 -7.40 2.05 -2.26
N LEU A 53 -8.07 2.88 -1.46
CA LEU A 53 -8.89 2.43 -0.34
C LEU A 53 -9.99 1.46 -0.76
N ALA A 54 -10.61 1.68 -1.92
CA ALA A 54 -11.65 0.80 -2.46
C ALA A 54 -11.14 -0.62 -2.81
N LEU A 55 -9.82 -0.85 -2.83
CA LEU A 55 -9.22 -2.17 -3.03
C LEU A 55 -9.18 -3.01 -1.73
N PHE A 56 -9.45 -2.39 -0.59
CA PHE A 56 -9.41 -3.03 0.72
C PHE A 56 -10.84 -3.08 1.31
N PRO A 57 -11.18 -4.14 2.06
CA PRO A 57 -12.42 -4.17 2.83
C PRO A 57 -12.45 -3.09 3.92
N ASP A 58 -13.65 -2.61 4.24
CA ASP A 58 -13.88 -1.52 5.21
C ASP A 58 -13.34 -1.78 6.63
N PHE A 59 -13.09 -3.04 7.00
CA PHE A 59 -12.54 -3.42 8.30
C PHE A 59 -11.00 -3.39 8.34
N ILE A 60 -10.33 -3.17 7.20
CA ILE A 60 -8.87 -3.02 7.13
C ILE A 60 -8.54 -1.54 7.25
N TYR A 61 -7.75 -1.20 8.26
CA TYR A 61 -7.19 0.13 8.37
C TYR A 61 -6.01 0.27 7.40
N VAL A 62 -6.06 1.29 6.54
CA VAL A 62 -5.00 1.59 5.58
C VAL A 62 -4.42 2.95 5.91
N GLU A 63 -3.11 2.98 6.16
CA GLU A 63 -2.37 4.19 6.47
C GLU A 63 -1.47 4.56 5.29
N PHE A 64 -1.56 5.82 4.84
CA PHE A 64 -0.74 6.37 3.77
C PHE A 64 0.37 7.20 4.39
N VAL A 65 1.63 6.85 4.10
CA VAL A 65 2.81 7.52 4.65
C VAL A 65 3.58 8.17 3.48
N PRO A 66 3.34 9.47 3.20
CA PRO A 66 4.00 10.16 2.10
C PRO A 66 5.46 10.48 2.40
N ASN A 67 6.20 10.89 1.36
CA ASN A 67 7.58 11.37 1.43
C ASN A 67 8.54 10.38 2.11
N THR A 68 8.24 9.09 2.05
CA THR A 68 9.05 8.06 2.69
C THR A 68 10.01 7.46 1.67
N PRO A 69 11.33 7.46 1.92
CA PRO A 69 12.27 6.77 1.07
C PRO A 69 11.99 5.27 1.07
N PHE A 70 12.04 4.67 -0.12
CA PHE A 70 11.81 3.24 -0.34
C PHE A 70 12.64 2.38 0.61
N ALA A 71 11.99 1.53 1.41
CA ALA A 71 12.68 0.68 2.37
C ALA A 71 13.33 -0.49 1.63
N GLU A 72 14.67 -0.50 1.50
CA GLU A 72 15.38 -1.55 0.75
C GLU A 72 15.31 -2.94 1.41
N GLU A 73 15.02 -3.01 2.70
CA GLU A 73 14.93 -4.26 3.46
C GLU A 73 13.48 -4.76 3.53
N ALA A 74 13.09 -5.59 2.57
CA ALA A 74 11.83 -6.34 2.63
C ALA A 74 11.96 -7.48 3.65
N THR A 75 11.40 -7.32 4.84
CA THR A 75 11.11 -8.42 5.77
C THR A 75 9.82 -9.15 5.33
N GLY A 76 9.50 -10.30 5.93
CA GLY A 76 8.37 -11.16 5.51
C GLY A 76 7.00 -10.47 5.44
N ASP A 77 6.81 -9.35 6.14
CA ASP A 77 5.59 -8.54 6.16
C ASP A 77 5.69 -7.24 5.33
N THR A 78 6.76 -7.08 4.55
CA THR A 78 7.04 -5.89 3.73
C THR A 78 7.18 -6.27 2.25
N TYR A 79 6.36 -5.66 1.40
CA TYR A 79 6.41 -5.77 -0.05
C TYR A 79 6.83 -4.46 -0.70
N ASN A 80 7.67 -4.55 -1.72
CA ASN A 80 8.31 -3.41 -2.35
C ASN A 80 7.97 -3.36 -3.85
N TYR A 81 7.45 -2.23 -4.32
CA TYR A 81 7.22 -1.95 -5.74
C TYR A 81 8.15 -0.86 -6.25
N LYS A 82 9.00 -1.21 -7.23
CA LYS A 82 10.06 -0.33 -7.75
C LYS A 82 9.67 0.54 -8.93
N GLY A 83 8.43 0.47 -9.41
CA GLY A 83 7.98 1.25 -10.56
C GLY A 83 8.72 0.87 -11.84
N ASP A 84 8.25 -0.19 -12.52
CA ASP A 84 8.74 -0.59 -13.86
C ASP A 84 8.15 0.28 -14.99
#